data_AF-A0A955IKS6-F1
#
_entry.id   AF-A0A955IKS6-F1
#
_cell.length_a   1.000
_cell.length_b   1.000
_cell.length_c   1.000
_cell.angle_alpha   90.00
_cell.angle_beta   90.00
_cell.angle_gamma   90.00
#
_symmetry.space_group_name_H-M   'P 1'
#
loop_
_entity.id
_entity.type
_entity.pdbx_description
1 polymer ?
#
loop_
_entity_poly.entity_id
_entity_poly.type
_entity_poly.pdbx_seq_one_letter_code
_entity_poly.pdbx_strand_id
1 'polypeptide(L)'
;GDEAAAGALAARELLPLAAVLDEASGADASMAVTRRLAIADAYRLAGRPREALAIYDELDRAHPDRAEILLGRAECLVAMDDGLRDAMLIYRRLGASGPGAGASYWLAQLRMLELIERSGRNREQILPRLARLRAESPELGGPRFRARFEALRRRQESAP
;
A
#
# COMPACT_ATOMS: atom_id res chain seq x y z
N GLY A 1 -4.42 -17.59 -7.70
CA GLY A 1 -5.11 -16.34 -8.06
C GLY A 1 -4.11 -15.34 -8.62
N ASP A 2 -4.59 -14.26 -9.24
CA ASP A 2 -3.74 -13.29 -9.94
C ASP A 2 -2.63 -12.69 -9.09
N GLU A 3 -2.85 -12.47 -7.78
CA GLU A 3 -1.83 -11.96 -6.86
C GLU A 3 -0.68 -12.96 -6.63
N ALA A 4 -0.96 -14.27 -6.58
CA ALA A 4 0.08 -15.29 -6.43
C ALA A 4 0.92 -15.41 -7.71
N ALA A 5 0.30 -15.28 -8.88
CA ALA A 5 1.01 -15.27 -10.15
C ALA A 5 1.88 -14.01 -10.31
N ALA A 6 1.35 -12.84 -9.92
CA ALA A 6 2.10 -11.59 -9.88
C ALA A 6 3.28 -11.68 -8.90
N GLY A 7 3.09 -12.28 -7.72
CA GLY A 7 4.16 -12.49 -6.74
C GLY A 7 5.26 -13.41 -7.25
N ALA A 8 4.91 -14.50 -7.94
CA ALA A 8 5.89 -15.39 -8.56
C ALA A 8 6.70 -14.70 -9.67
N LEU A 9 6.04 -13.87 -10.50
CA LEU A 9 6.72 -13.07 -11.51
C LEU A 9 7.65 -12.04 -10.85
N ALA A 10 7.18 -11.32 -9.82
CA ALA A 10 8.01 -10.39 -9.06
C ALA A 10 9.22 -11.08 -8.42
N ALA A 11 9.04 -12.27 -7.85
CA ALA A 11 10.15 -13.05 -7.31
C ALA A 11 11.20 -13.40 -8.37
N ARG A 12 10.76 -13.76 -9.57
CA ARG A 12 11.66 -14.14 -10.67
C ARG A 12 12.39 -12.95 -11.27
N GLU A 13 11.70 -11.83 -11.47
CA GLU A 13 12.26 -10.69 -12.22
C GLU A 13 12.88 -9.62 -11.30
N LEU A 14 12.26 -9.32 -10.15
CA LEU A 14 12.65 -8.19 -9.31
C LEU A 14 13.71 -8.56 -8.27
N LEU A 15 13.70 -9.78 -7.73
CA LEU A 15 14.70 -10.17 -6.72
C LEU A 15 16.14 -10.19 -7.26
N PRO A 16 16.41 -10.68 -8.49
CA PRO A 16 17.75 -10.58 -9.05
C PRO A 16 18.20 -9.13 -9.22
N LEU A 17 17.30 -8.24 -9.67
CA LEU A 17 17.60 -6.82 -9.80
C LEU A 17 17.86 -6.17 -8.43
N ALA A 18 17.09 -6.54 -7.40
CA ALA A 18 17.29 -6.07 -6.05
C ALA A 18 18.66 -6.49 -5.50
N ALA A 19 19.13 -7.71 -5.78
CA ALA A 19 20.47 -8.16 -5.40
C ALA A 19 21.57 -7.33 -6.07
N VAL A 20 21.46 -7.09 -7.38
CA VAL A 20 22.41 -6.23 -8.11
C VAL A 20 22.43 -4.80 -7.53
N LEU A 21 21.25 -4.28 -7.18
CA LEU A 21 21.14 -2.96 -6.55
C LEU A 21 21.80 -2.94 -5.16
N ASP A 22 21.63 -3.97 -4.34
CA ASP A 22 22.22 -4.05 -3.01
C ASP A 22 23.76 -4.11 -3.05
N GLU A 23 24.32 -4.80 -4.05
CA GLU A 23 25.76 -4.87 -4.31
C GLU A 23 26.33 -3.57 -4.90
N ALA A 24 25.51 -2.80 -5.61
CA ALA A 24 25.92 -1.56 -6.25
C ALA A 24 26.22 -0.45 -5.22
N SER A 25 27.50 -0.30 -4.89
CA SER A 25 28.02 0.80 -4.08
C SER A 25 28.02 2.12 -4.88
N GLY A 26 27.52 3.21 -4.31
CA GLY A 26 27.55 4.54 -4.95
C GLY A 26 27.39 5.67 -3.94
N ALA A 27 28.19 6.73 -4.13
CA ALA A 27 28.40 7.83 -3.17
C ALA A 27 27.25 8.85 -3.05
N ASP A 28 26.18 8.71 -3.85
CA ASP A 28 25.03 9.61 -3.79
C ASP A 28 23.98 9.11 -2.78
N ALA A 29 23.87 9.80 -1.65
CA ALA A 29 22.91 9.51 -0.59
C ALA A 29 21.45 9.59 -1.06
N SER A 30 21.13 10.43 -2.05
CA SER A 30 19.77 10.53 -2.61
C SER A 30 19.43 9.29 -3.46
N MET A 31 20.40 8.81 -4.25
CA MET A 31 20.26 7.53 -4.97
C MET A 31 20.20 6.34 -3.99
N ALA A 32 20.86 6.42 -2.84
CA ALA A 32 20.82 5.36 -1.83
C ALA A 32 19.38 5.10 -1.33
N VAL A 33 18.59 6.14 -1.06
CA VAL A 33 17.19 5.98 -0.63
C VAL A 33 16.33 5.38 -1.72
N THR A 34 16.44 5.90 -2.95
CA THR A 34 15.66 5.40 -4.11
C THR A 34 15.96 3.93 -4.39
N ARG A 35 17.24 3.55 -4.35
CA ARG A 35 17.69 2.16 -4.49
C ARG A 35 17.11 1.28 -3.39
N ARG A 36 17.21 1.72 -2.15
CA ARG A 36 16.74 0.96 -0.98
C ARG A 36 15.23 0.76 -1.00
N LEU A 37 14.48 1.76 -1.46
CA LEU A 37 13.03 1.65 -1.74
C LEU A 37 12.75 0.60 -2.80
N ALA A 38 13.48 0.60 -3.92
CA ALA A 38 13.29 -0.38 -4.98
C ALA A 38 13.56 -1.83 -4.51
N ILE A 39 14.58 -2.02 -3.66
CA ILE A 39 14.87 -3.31 -3.03
C ILE A 39 13.72 -3.74 -2.12
N ALA A 40 13.21 -2.84 -1.27
CA ALA A 40 12.08 -3.13 -0.39
C ALA A 40 10.81 -3.48 -1.18
N ASP A 41 10.51 -2.73 -2.24
CA ASP A 41 9.38 -3.01 -3.14
C ASP A 41 9.52 -4.36 -3.83
N ALA A 42 10.73 -4.74 -4.27
CA ALA A 42 10.98 -6.04 -4.88
C ALA A 42 10.66 -7.18 -3.90
N TYR A 43 11.14 -7.11 -2.65
CA TYR A 43 10.81 -8.09 -1.62
C TYR A 43 9.31 -8.14 -1.34
N ARG A 44 8.67 -6.97 -1.17
CA ARG A 44 7.23 -6.89 -0.89
C ARG A 44 6.40 -7.51 -2.01
N LEU A 45 6.68 -7.16 -3.25
CA LEU A 45 5.98 -7.67 -4.42
C LEU A 45 6.24 -9.16 -4.64
N ALA A 46 7.43 -9.66 -4.26
CA ALA A 46 7.77 -11.08 -4.31
C ALA A 46 7.15 -11.92 -3.17
N GLY A 47 6.27 -11.34 -2.34
CA GLY A 47 5.66 -12.05 -1.23
C GLY A 47 6.60 -12.30 -0.04
N ARG A 48 7.64 -11.46 0.10
CA ARG A 48 8.61 -11.48 1.21
C ARG A 48 8.44 -10.23 2.10
N PRO A 49 7.29 -10.09 2.79
CA PRO A 49 6.94 -8.86 3.49
C PRO A 49 7.80 -8.60 4.74
N ARG A 50 8.39 -9.62 5.36
CA ARG A 50 9.27 -9.43 6.54
C ARG A 50 10.57 -8.77 6.16
N GLU A 51 11.18 -9.23 5.07
CA GLU A 51 12.42 -8.67 4.53
C GLU A 51 12.19 -7.25 4.04
N ALA A 52 11.08 -7.00 3.34
CA ALA A 52 10.70 -5.66 2.93
C ALA A 52 10.47 -4.73 4.13
N LEU A 53 9.75 -5.20 5.17
CA LEU A 53 9.44 -4.40 6.35
C LEU A 53 10.70 -3.94 7.08
N ALA A 54 11.70 -4.82 7.25
CA ALA A 54 12.96 -4.45 7.87
C ALA A 54 13.65 -3.26 7.18
N ILE A 55 13.56 -3.21 5.84
CA ILE A 55 14.10 -2.13 5.03
C ILE A 55 13.26 -0.86 5.17
N TYR A 56 11.93 -0.96 5.11
CA TYR A 56 11.06 0.19 5.33
C TYR A 56 11.21 0.79 6.73
N ASP A 57 11.42 -0.03 7.77
CA ASP A 57 11.67 0.43 9.14
C ASP A 57 13.02 1.15 9.29
N GLU A 58 14.04 0.75 8.53
CA GLU A 58 15.30 1.50 8.43
C GLU A 58 15.09 2.85 7.73
N LEU A 59 14.40 2.83 6.60
CA LEU A 59 14.13 4.03 5.80
C LEU A 59 13.25 5.04 6.55
N ASP A 60 12.24 4.59 7.29
CA ASP A 60 11.35 5.47 8.07
C ASP A 60 12.10 6.15 9.22
N ARG A 61 13.03 5.45 9.87
CA ARG A 61 13.89 6.04 10.90
C ARG A 61 14.81 7.13 10.34
N ALA A 62 15.33 6.94 9.13
CA ALA A 62 16.22 7.90 8.48
C ALA A 62 15.47 9.06 7.77
N HIS A 63 14.28 8.77 7.26
CA HIS A 63 13.48 9.67 6.44
C HIS A 63 12.01 9.58 6.85
N PRO A 64 11.66 10.08 8.05
CA PRO A 64 10.32 9.96 8.57
C PRO A 64 9.32 10.67 7.66
N ASP A 65 8.09 10.17 7.67
CA ASP A 65 6.90 10.84 7.11
C ASP A 65 6.82 10.88 5.58
N ARG A 66 7.72 10.17 4.88
CA ARG A 66 7.63 9.99 3.43
C ARG A 66 6.55 8.99 3.08
N ALA A 67 5.64 9.41 2.19
CA ALA A 67 4.43 8.67 1.88
C ALA A 67 4.71 7.27 1.31
N GLU A 68 5.72 7.15 0.45
CA GLU A 68 6.14 5.91 -0.19
C GLU A 68 6.72 4.89 0.80
N ILE A 69 7.46 5.35 1.81
CA ILE A 69 8.02 4.49 2.87
C ILE A 69 6.89 4.00 3.77
N LEU A 70 6.06 4.92 4.26
CA LEU A 70 4.90 4.61 5.09
C LEU A 70 3.95 3.64 4.40
N LEU A 71 3.67 3.86 3.12
CA LEU A 71 2.79 3.01 2.35
C LEU A 71 3.35 1.60 2.20
N GLY A 72 4.63 1.46 1.82
CA GLY A 72 5.29 0.15 1.72
C GLY A 72 5.28 -0.62 3.04
N ARG A 73 5.53 0.07 4.15
CA ARG A 73 5.45 -0.46 5.51
C ARG A 73 4.05 -0.99 5.84
N ALA A 74 3.02 -0.18 5.60
CA ALA A 74 1.62 -0.57 5.85
C ALA A 74 1.20 -1.79 5.03
N GLU A 75 1.58 -1.85 3.75
CA GLU A 75 1.27 -3.00 2.88
C GLU A 75 1.95 -4.29 3.37
N CYS A 76 3.18 -4.22 3.91
CA CYS A 76 3.85 -5.38 4.50
C CYS A 76 3.10 -5.87 5.75
N LEU A 77 2.69 -4.97 6.63
CA LEU A 77 1.93 -5.29 7.85
C LEU A 77 0.57 -5.93 7.52
N VAL A 78 -0.10 -5.46 6.45
CA VAL A 78 -1.35 -6.09 5.95
C VAL A 78 -1.10 -7.50 5.41
N ALA A 79 0.01 -7.71 4.69
CA ALA A 79 0.33 -9.01 4.10
C ALA A 79 0.69 -10.08 5.15
N MET A 80 1.23 -9.68 6.31
CA MET A 80 1.60 -10.59 7.39
C MET A 80 0.47 -10.87 8.39
N ASP A 81 -0.59 -10.06 8.36
CA ASP A 81 -1.76 -10.12 9.26
C ASP A 81 -1.48 -9.91 10.77
N ASP A 82 -0.22 -9.69 11.16
CA ASP A 82 0.21 -9.44 12.54
C ASP A 82 0.20 -7.95 12.92
N GLY A 83 0.26 -7.06 11.93
CA GLY A 83 0.42 -5.61 12.11
C GLY A 83 -0.78 -4.75 11.71
N LEU A 84 -2.00 -5.32 11.64
CA LEU A 84 -3.17 -4.60 11.08
C LEU A 84 -3.48 -3.27 11.78
N ARG A 85 -3.32 -3.21 13.11
CA ARG A 85 -3.54 -1.98 13.89
C ARG A 85 -2.58 -0.87 13.46
N ASP A 86 -1.31 -1.20 13.29
CA ASP A 86 -0.27 -0.25 12.90
C ASP A 86 -0.47 0.18 11.45
N ALA A 87 -0.83 -0.77 10.56
CA ALA A 87 -1.21 -0.45 9.19
C ALA A 87 -2.37 0.56 9.14
N MET A 88 -3.41 0.37 9.97
CA MET A 88 -4.53 1.32 10.06
C MET A 88 -4.09 2.72 10.52
N LEU A 89 -3.15 2.82 11.46
CA LEU A 89 -2.61 4.11 11.89
C LEU A 89 -1.87 4.82 10.76
N ILE A 90 -1.06 4.07 10.00
CA ILE A 90 -0.35 4.60 8.84
C ILE A 90 -1.31 5.06 7.75
N TYR A 91 -2.29 4.23 7.36
CA TYR A 91 -3.27 4.63 6.35
C TYR A 91 -4.11 5.82 6.78
N ARG A 92 -4.48 5.93 8.07
CA ARG A 92 -5.16 7.12 8.59
C ARG A 92 -4.30 8.37 8.42
N ARG A 93 -3.00 8.26 8.69
CA ARG A 93 -2.04 9.34 8.52
C ARG A 93 -1.94 9.78 7.06
N LEU A 94 -1.75 8.85 6.13
CA LEU A 94 -1.71 9.13 4.69
C LEU A 94 -3.04 9.68 4.16
N GLY A 95 -4.15 9.20 4.71
CA GLY A 95 -5.49 9.67 4.37
C GLY A 95 -5.82 11.09 4.85
N ALA A 96 -5.01 11.67 5.75
CA ALA A 96 -5.19 13.04 6.22
C ALA A 96 -4.63 14.08 5.24
N SER A 97 -3.77 13.68 4.30
CA SER A 97 -3.14 14.58 3.32
C SER A 97 -4.09 15.05 2.20
N GLY A 98 -5.28 14.46 2.10
CA GLY A 98 -6.31 14.81 1.12
C GLY A 98 -6.02 14.30 -0.32
N PRO A 99 -6.99 14.45 -1.24
CA PRO A 99 -6.90 13.94 -2.61
C PRO A 99 -5.68 14.43 -3.41
N GLY A 100 -5.18 15.63 -3.12
CA GLY A 100 -4.02 16.22 -3.79
C GLY A 100 -2.71 15.46 -3.56
N ALA A 101 -2.63 14.63 -2.52
CA ALA A 101 -1.47 13.77 -2.26
C ALA A 101 -1.37 12.56 -3.23
N GLY A 102 -2.35 12.40 -4.13
CA GLY A 102 -2.28 11.44 -5.23
C GLY A 102 -2.47 9.99 -4.78
N ALA A 103 -1.68 9.08 -5.36
CA ALA A 103 -1.90 7.64 -5.24
C ALA A 103 -1.83 7.11 -3.80
N SER A 104 -1.00 7.69 -2.95
CA SER A 104 -0.86 7.30 -1.54
C SER A 104 -2.15 7.55 -0.75
N TYR A 105 -2.79 8.70 -0.96
CA TYR A 105 -4.10 9.01 -0.38
C TYR A 105 -5.16 8.01 -0.83
N TRP A 106 -5.29 7.80 -2.15
CA TRP A 106 -6.33 6.93 -2.70
C TRP A 106 -6.17 5.48 -2.27
N LEU A 107 -4.94 4.98 -2.24
CA LEU A 107 -4.66 3.64 -1.74
C LEU A 107 -4.95 3.54 -0.24
N ALA A 108 -4.58 4.55 0.56
CA ALA A 108 -4.87 4.56 2.00
C ALA A 108 -6.38 4.54 2.30
N GLN A 109 -7.18 5.34 1.57
CA GLN A 109 -8.63 5.32 1.70
C GLN A 109 -9.21 3.94 1.36
N LEU A 110 -8.75 3.35 0.25
CA LEU A 110 -9.20 2.03 -0.17
C LEU A 110 -8.84 0.95 0.85
N ARG A 111 -7.58 0.94 1.32
CA ARG A 111 -7.08 -0.05 2.29
C ARG A 111 -7.79 0.04 3.63
N MET A 112 -8.07 1.25 4.12
CA MET A 112 -8.88 1.39 5.34
C MET A 112 -10.26 0.76 5.18
N LEU A 113 -10.94 0.96 4.05
CA LEU A 113 -12.26 0.38 3.82
C LEU A 113 -12.20 -1.15 3.67
N GLU A 114 -11.17 -1.68 2.99
CA GLU A 114 -10.93 -3.13 2.87
C GLU A 114 -10.66 -3.77 4.24
N LEU A 115 -9.89 -3.10 5.12
CA LEU A 115 -9.65 -3.59 6.49
C LEU A 115 -10.92 -3.54 7.36
N ILE A 116 -11.76 -2.51 7.20
CA ILE A 116 -13.07 -2.42 7.85
C ILE A 116 -14.02 -3.51 7.32
N GLU A 117 -13.98 -3.83 6.03
CA GLU A 117 -14.75 -4.94 5.44
C GLU A 117 -14.31 -6.28 6.05
N ARG A 118 -12.99 -6.51 6.14
CA ARG A 118 -12.39 -7.73 6.72
C ARG A 118 -12.78 -8.00 8.17
N SER A 119 -13.07 -6.97 8.97
CA SER A 119 -13.43 -7.14 10.38
C SER A 119 -14.86 -7.59 10.65
N GLY A 120 -15.68 -7.86 9.62
CA GLY A 120 -16.96 -8.55 9.78
C GLY A 120 -18.24 -7.75 9.47
N ARG A 121 -18.17 -6.81 8.51
CA ARG A 121 -19.25 -5.96 7.94
C ARG A 121 -19.61 -4.72 8.76
N ASN A 122 -19.33 -3.57 8.14
CA ASN A 122 -19.73 -2.23 8.58
C ASN A 122 -20.30 -1.44 7.38
N ARG A 123 -21.35 -1.97 6.72
CA ARG A 123 -21.98 -1.34 5.53
C ARG A 123 -22.34 0.12 5.80
N GLU A 124 -22.86 0.39 6.99
CA GLU A 124 -23.23 1.72 7.49
C GLU A 124 -22.03 2.67 7.63
N GLN A 125 -20.80 2.14 7.74
CA GLN A 125 -19.58 2.95 7.76
C GLN A 125 -18.94 3.05 6.36
N ILE A 126 -18.95 1.96 5.58
CA ILE A 126 -18.28 1.88 4.29
C ILE A 126 -19.03 2.67 3.21
N LEU A 127 -20.35 2.47 3.05
CA LEU A 127 -21.10 3.09 1.97
C LEU A 127 -21.14 4.63 2.06
N PRO A 128 -21.38 5.25 3.22
CA PRO A 128 -21.33 6.72 3.32
C PRO A 128 -19.95 7.28 3.03
N ARG A 129 -18.88 6.56 3.42
CA ARG A 129 -17.51 6.98 3.14
C ARG A 129 -17.18 6.89 1.66
N LEU A 130 -17.61 5.83 0.97
CA LEU A 130 -17.51 5.71 -0.49
C LEU A 130 -18.27 6.83 -1.21
N ALA A 131 -19.49 7.14 -0.78
CA ALA A 131 -20.30 8.20 -1.37
C ALA A 131 -19.62 9.57 -1.22
N ARG A 132 -19.03 9.86 -0.04
CA ARG A 132 -18.28 11.09 0.21
C ARG A 132 -17.05 11.20 -0.68
N LEU A 133 -16.23 10.15 -0.76
CA LEU A 133 -15.03 10.14 -1.62
C LEU A 133 -15.38 10.39 -3.08
N ARG A 134 -16.49 9.82 -3.58
CA ARG A 134 -16.95 10.01 -4.96
C ARG A 134 -17.52 11.41 -5.20
N ALA A 135 -18.18 12.00 -4.20
CA ALA A 135 -18.67 13.37 -4.29
C ALA A 135 -17.51 14.39 -4.34
N GLU A 136 -16.43 14.13 -3.60
CA GLU A 136 -15.22 14.96 -3.59
C GLU A 136 -14.41 14.80 -4.89
N SER A 137 -14.31 13.57 -5.42
CA SER A 137 -13.60 13.26 -6.66
C SER A 137 -14.31 12.12 -7.39
N PRO A 138 -15.08 12.41 -8.46
CA PRO A 138 -15.78 11.40 -9.24
C PRO A 138 -14.84 10.35 -9.84
N GLU A 139 -13.58 10.73 -10.08
CA GLU A 139 -12.54 9.86 -10.58
C GLU A 139 -11.88 8.95 -9.58
N LEU A 140 -12.02 9.20 -8.28
CA LEU A 140 -11.49 8.36 -7.20
C LEU A 140 -10.00 8.03 -7.39
N GLY A 141 -9.21 9.00 -7.84
CA GLY A 141 -7.78 8.80 -8.10
C GLY A 141 -7.42 8.13 -9.42
N GLY A 142 -8.39 7.98 -10.34
CA GLY A 142 -8.19 7.46 -11.69
C GLY A 142 -8.71 6.04 -11.90
N PRO A 143 -8.59 5.50 -13.14
CA PRO A 143 -9.31 4.29 -13.54
C PRO A 143 -9.03 3.07 -12.66
N ARG A 144 -7.77 2.86 -12.27
CA ARG A 144 -7.35 1.71 -11.44
C ARG A 144 -8.00 1.73 -10.05
N PHE A 145 -7.98 2.88 -9.38
CA PHE A 145 -8.57 3.00 -8.04
C PHE A 145 -10.09 3.00 -8.11
N ARG A 146 -10.68 3.72 -9.08
CA ARG A 146 -12.13 3.74 -9.31
C ARG A 146 -12.70 2.31 -9.44
N ALA A 147 -12.08 1.47 -10.26
CA ALA A 147 -12.51 0.09 -10.45
C ALA A 147 -12.53 -0.71 -9.14
N ARG A 148 -11.52 -0.51 -8.27
CA ARG A 148 -11.44 -1.19 -6.96
C ARG A 148 -12.47 -0.67 -5.97
N PHE A 149 -12.67 0.65 -5.87
CA PHE A 149 -13.72 1.24 -5.04
C PHE A 149 -15.12 0.80 -5.48
N GLU A 150 -15.37 0.72 -6.79
CA GLU A 150 -16.65 0.25 -7.31
C GLU A 150 -16.87 -1.25 -7.08
N ALA A 151 -15.81 -2.06 -7.18
CA ALA A 151 -15.88 -3.47 -6.80
C ALA A 151 -16.22 -3.64 -5.32
N LEU A 152 -15.58 -2.87 -4.43
CA LEU A 152 -15.91 -2.84 -3.00
C LEU A 152 -17.36 -2.42 -2.76
N ARG A 153 -17.82 -1.34 -3.40
CA ARG A 153 -19.21 -0.88 -3.30
C ARG A 153 -20.22 -1.97 -3.65
N ARG A 154 -20.01 -2.65 -4.80
CA ARG A 154 -20.90 -3.74 -5.25
C ARG A 154 -20.99 -4.87 -4.23
N ARG A 155 -19.85 -5.27 -3.63
CA ARG A 155 -19.85 -6.29 -2.56
C ARG A 155 -20.67 -5.86 -1.35
N GLN A 156 -20.58 -4.60 -0.94
CA GLN A 156 -21.32 -4.07 0.20
C GLN A 156 -22.83 -3.93 -0.09
N GLU A 157 -23.21 -3.65 -1.33
CA GLU A 157 -24.62 -3.58 -1.76
C GLU A 157 -25.28 -4.96 -1.90
N SER A 158 -24.50 -5.97 -2.29
CA SER A 158 -24.96 -7.36 -2.48
C SER A 158 -24.88 -8.23 -1.22
N ALA A 159 -24.26 -7.75 -0.14
CA ALA A 159 -24.22 -8.47 1.13
C ALA A 159 -25.63 -8.49 1.76
N PRO A 160 -26.13 -9.68 2.19
CA PRO A 160 -27.43 -9.81 2.85
C PRO A 160 -27.45 -9.11 4.21
#